data_AF-A0A136P2W5-F1
#
_entry.id   AF-A0A136P2W5-F1
#
_cell.length_a   1.000
_cell.length_b   1.000
_cell.length_c   1.000
_cell.angle_alpha   90.00
_cell.angle_beta   90.00
_cell.angle_gamma   90.00
#
_symmetry.space_group_name_H-M   'P 1'
#
loop_
_entity.id
_entity.type
_entity.pdbx_description
1 polymer ?
#
loop_
_entity_poly.entity_id
_entity_poly.type
_entity_poly.pdbx_seq_one_letter_code
_entity_poly.pdbx_strand_id
1 'polypeptide(L)'
;MAIPTSRTDKNAEIIIDRNKCNLCGICVDICKDFSLKIENNKLVVSREPLFGCFGCGQCAAVCPSGAIVVEGRTLSAEDFIKQPHRNSRAGYNELYNLLVSRRSIRDFKNKPIEQELVDKILNAASTAPMGIPPSDTGVLVFKDKLSIRSFSFDFINELKKMKKFFSPFILAVLKPFLRKADYELSKSFLIPLVNFFEKAMAEDKNYLFI
;
A
#
# COMPACT_ATOMS: atom_id res chain seq x y z
N MET A 1 5.59 -22.39 -8.17
CA MET A 1 5.52 -21.20 -9.04
C MET A 1 4.86 -20.09 -8.22
N ALA A 2 5.48 -18.91 -8.18
CA ALA A 2 5.03 -17.82 -7.32
C ALA A 2 3.59 -17.42 -7.66
N ILE A 3 2.90 -16.81 -6.69
CA ILE A 3 1.51 -16.40 -6.86
C ILE A 3 1.40 -15.41 -8.03
N PRO A 4 0.59 -15.71 -9.06
CA PRO A 4 0.35 -14.79 -10.16
C PRO A 4 -0.30 -13.50 -9.67
N THR A 5 0.17 -12.38 -10.19
CA THR A 5 -0.40 -11.05 -9.95
C THR A 5 -0.76 -10.41 -11.29
N SER A 6 -1.52 -9.33 -11.26
CA SER A 6 -1.81 -8.48 -12.42
C SER A 6 -0.55 -7.98 -13.16
N ARG A 7 0.61 -7.92 -12.47
CA ARG A 7 1.88 -7.39 -13.00
C ARG A 7 2.81 -8.47 -13.53
N THR A 8 2.73 -9.68 -12.98
CA THR A 8 3.68 -10.75 -13.32
C THR A 8 3.22 -12.10 -12.78
N ASP A 9 3.58 -13.15 -13.51
CA ASP A 9 3.41 -14.57 -13.19
C ASP A 9 4.76 -15.28 -12.91
N LYS A 10 5.89 -14.56 -13.02
CA LYS A 10 7.24 -15.13 -12.83
C LYS A 10 7.69 -15.02 -11.38
N ASN A 11 8.58 -15.93 -10.97
CA ASN A 11 9.28 -15.82 -9.70
C ASN A 11 10.21 -14.60 -9.70
N ALA A 12 10.46 -14.03 -8.52
CA ALA A 12 11.60 -13.15 -8.30
C ALA A 12 12.90 -13.96 -8.27
N GLU A 13 13.99 -13.33 -8.67
CA GLU A 13 15.34 -13.89 -8.63
C GLU A 13 16.04 -13.51 -7.33
N ILE A 14 16.76 -14.45 -6.72
CA ILE A 14 17.55 -14.20 -5.53
C ILE A 14 19.03 -14.28 -5.91
N ILE A 15 19.74 -13.16 -5.76
CA ILE A 15 21.15 -13.02 -6.07
C ILE A 15 21.94 -12.99 -4.76
N ILE A 16 22.98 -13.81 -4.66
CA ILE A 16 23.81 -13.96 -3.45
C ILE A 16 25.24 -13.53 -3.75
N ASP A 17 25.70 -12.46 -3.10
CA ASP A 17 27.11 -12.05 -3.10
C ASP A 17 27.89 -12.89 -2.08
N ARG A 18 28.64 -13.86 -2.62
CA ARG A 18 29.43 -14.81 -1.81
C ARG A 18 30.59 -14.16 -1.07
N ASN A 19 31.08 -13.01 -1.53
CA ASN A 19 32.19 -12.33 -0.88
C ASN A 19 31.74 -11.59 0.39
N LYS A 20 30.46 -11.20 0.46
CA LYS A 20 29.85 -10.56 1.62
C LYS A 20 29.18 -11.55 2.57
N CYS A 21 28.81 -12.74 2.09
CA CYS A 21 28.10 -13.72 2.90
C CYS A 21 29.01 -14.33 3.98
N ASN A 22 28.58 -14.24 5.24
CA ASN A 22 29.28 -14.85 6.38
C ASN A 22 28.56 -16.09 6.93
N LEU A 23 27.59 -16.64 6.20
CA LEU A 23 26.81 -17.83 6.55
C LEU A 23 26.07 -17.77 7.91
N CYS A 24 25.65 -16.58 8.34
CA CYS A 24 24.90 -16.42 9.60
C CYS A 24 23.50 -17.05 9.65
N GLY A 25 22.93 -17.50 8.52
CA GLY A 25 21.67 -18.25 8.47
C GLY A 25 20.36 -17.46 8.61
N ILE A 26 20.39 -16.20 9.06
CA ILE A 26 19.18 -15.39 9.33
C ILE A 26 18.21 -15.34 8.14
N CYS A 27 18.75 -15.24 6.91
CA CYS A 27 17.96 -15.22 5.68
C CYS A 27 17.20 -16.51 5.39
N VAL A 28 17.73 -17.67 5.82
CA VAL A 28 17.09 -18.97 5.72
C VAL A 28 15.94 -19.04 6.72
N ASP A 29 16.18 -18.63 7.98
CA ASP A 29 15.19 -18.69 9.05
C ASP A 29 13.95 -17.83 8.79
N ILE A 30 14.16 -16.65 8.20
CA ILE A 30 13.05 -15.72 7.91
C ILE A 30 12.28 -16.10 6.64
N CYS A 31 12.89 -16.83 5.71
CA CYS A 31 12.27 -17.18 4.44
C CYS A 31 11.21 -18.28 4.64
N LYS A 32 9.94 -17.87 4.77
CA LYS A 32 8.83 -18.82 4.95
C LYS A 32 8.38 -19.54 3.68
N ASP A 33 8.99 -19.22 2.54
CA ASP A 33 8.85 -19.99 1.29
C ASP A 33 9.94 -21.08 1.15
N PHE A 34 10.94 -21.08 2.04
CA PHE A 34 12.09 -22.00 2.00
C PHE A 34 12.90 -21.91 0.69
N SER A 35 12.93 -20.73 0.06
CA SER A 35 13.68 -20.50 -1.19
C SER A 35 15.20 -20.41 -0.97
N LEU A 36 15.68 -20.40 0.27
CA LEU A 36 17.09 -20.34 0.63
C LEU A 36 17.44 -21.51 1.56
N LYS A 37 18.61 -22.12 1.37
CA LYS A 37 19.15 -23.15 2.26
C LYS A 37 20.67 -23.03 2.39
N ILE A 38 21.22 -23.55 3.48
CA ILE A 38 22.67 -23.73 3.63
C ILE A 38 22.99 -25.19 3.34
N GLU A 39 23.88 -25.43 2.37
CA GLU A 39 24.29 -26.76 1.94
C GLU A 39 25.80 -26.73 1.61
N ASN A 40 26.55 -27.74 2.04
CA ASN A 40 28.00 -27.83 1.83
C ASN A 40 28.76 -26.56 2.25
N ASN A 41 28.40 -26.02 3.42
CA ASN A 41 28.96 -24.77 3.96
C ASN A 41 28.82 -23.56 3.02
N LYS A 42 27.73 -23.50 2.25
CA LYS A 42 27.41 -22.39 1.33
C LYS A 42 25.92 -22.06 1.40
N LEU A 43 25.60 -20.76 1.32
CA LEU A 43 24.22 -20.31 1.12
C LEU A 43 23.86 -20.51 -0.37
N VAL A 44 22.75 -21.19 -0.63
CA VAL A 44 22.26 -21.49 -1.99
C VAL A 44 20.76 -21.23 -2.10
N VAL A 45 20.30 -20.94 -3.32
CA VAL A 45 18.87 -20.91 -3.64
C VAL A 45 18.34 -22.35 -3.68
N SER A 46 17.27 -22.62 -2.94
CA SER A 46 16.64 -23.93 -2.85
C SER A 46 15.96 -24.30 -4.16
N ARG A 47 15.97 -25.61 -4.49
CA ARG A 47 15.23 -26.17 -5.62
C ARG A 47 13.80 -26.60 -5.24
N GLU A 48 13.48 -26.57 -3.95
CA GLU A 48 12.21 -27.04 -3.41
C GLU A 48 11.51 -25.93 -2.59
N PRO A 49 11.29 -24.74 -3.16
CA PRO A 49 10.48 -23.74 -2.49
C PRO A 49 8.99 -24.19 -2.50
N LEU A 50 8.21 -23.75 -1.51
CA LEU A 50 6.77 -24.07 -1.46
C LEU A 50 6.02 -23.52 -2.67
N PHE A 51 6.15 -22.21 -2.88
CA PHE A 51 5.54 -21.51 -3.99
C PHE A 51 6.61 -20.92 -4.90
N GLY A 52 7.82 -20.68 -4.42
CA GLY A 52 8.87 -19.99 -5.17
C GLY A 52 8.91 -18.52 -4.78
N CYS A 53 10.10 -17.92 -4.91
CA CYS A 53 10.33 -16.57 -4.43
C CYS A 53 9.32 -15.60 -5.06
N PHE A 54 8.45 -15.05 -4.22
CA PHE A 54 7.43 -14.08 -4.62
C PHE A 54 7.88 -12.64 -4.38
N GLY A 55 9.16 -12.43 -4.00
CA GLY A 55 9.76 -11.10 -3.91
C GLY A 55 9.49 -10.34 -2.61
N CYS A 56 9.19 -11.00 -1.49
CA CYS A 56 8.89 -10.27 -0.23
C CYS A 56 10.05 -9.45 0.35
N GLY A 57 11.28 -9.67 -0.13
CA GLY A 57 12.42 -8.86 0.27
C GLY A 57 12.96 -9.08 1.68
N GLN A 58 12.31 -9.92 2.50
CA GLN A 58 12.65 -10.11 3.91
C GLN A 58 14.09 -10.59 4.10
N CYS A 59 14.55 -11.51 3.26
CA CYS A 59 15.92 -12.04 3.32
C CYS A 59 16.98 -10.95 3.03
N ALA A 60 16.73 -10.06 2.08
CA ALA A 60 17.60 -8.92 1.78
C ALA A 60 17.58 -7.90 2.93
N ALA A 61 16.40 -7.56 3.46
CA ALA A 61 16.21 -6.57 4.51
C ALA A 61 16.90 -6.92 5.84
N VAL A 62 16.97 -8.21 6.20
CA VAL A 62 17.60 -8.67 7.46
C VAL A 62 19.05 -9.10 7.30
N CYS A 63 19.61 -9.11 6.08
CA CYS A 63 20.99 -9.54 5.86
C CYS A 63 21.97 -8.49 6.41
N PRO A 64 22.73 -8.79 7.49
CA PRO A 64 23.58 -7.78 8.13
C PRO A 64 24.76 -7.36 7.25
N SER A 65 25.23 -8.24 6.37
CA SER A 65 26.33 -7.97 5.44
C SER A 65 25.87 -7.47 4.07
N GLY A 66 24.56 -7.36 3.82
CA GLY A 66 24.02 -6.95 2.53
C GLY A 66 24.41 -7.89 1.38
N ALA A 67 24.48 -9.20 1.67
CA ALA A 67 24.89 -10.23 0.72
C ALA A 67 23.75 -10.75 -0.16
N ILE A 68 22.50 -10.34 0.07
CA ILE A 68 21.32 -10.84 -0.64
C ILE A 68 20.63 -9.68 -1.35
N VAL A 69 20.36 -9.88 -2.63
CA VAL A 69 19.56 -8.99 -3.47
C VAL A 69 18.40 -9.81 -4.04
N VAL A 70 17.23 -9.20 -4.17
CA VAL A 70 16.05 -9.83 -4.79
C VAL A 70 15.60 -8.96 -5.95
N GLU A 71 15.54 -9.53 -7.16
CA GLU A 71 15.19 -8.80 -8.38
C GLU A 71 13.98 -9.41 -9.08
N GLY A 72 13.38 -8.62 -9.98
CA GLY A 72 12.19 -9.01 -10.72
C GLY A 72 10.92 -8.74 -9.93
N ARG A 73 9.77 -9.04 -10.54
CA ARG A 73 8.45 -8.71 -9.97
C ARG A 73 8.33 -7.23 -9.53
N THR A 74 8.84 -6.32 -10.36
CA THR A 74 8.91 -4.86 -10.11
C THR A 74 9.75 -4.44 -8.91
N LEU A 75 10.68 -5.30 -8.47
CA LEU A 75 11.68 -4.98 -7.46
C LEU A 75 13.07 -4.94 -8.09
N SER A 76 13.89 -4.01 -7.60
CA SER A 76 15.31 -3.90 -7.92
C SER A 76 16.15 -3.81 -6.64
N ALA A 77 17.47 -3.88 -6.80
CA ALA A 77 18.40 -3.78 -5.68
C ALA A 77 18.28 -2.46 -4.90
N GLU A 78 17.91 -1.39 -5.59
CA GLU A 78 17.77 -0.04 -5.04
C GLU A 78 16.56 0.13 -4.12
N ASP A 79 15.56 -0.75 -4.22
CA ASP A 79 14.37 -0.73 -3.37
C ASP A 79 14.67 -1.16 -1.92
N PHE A 80 15.83 -1.79 -1.69
CA PHE A 80 16.22 -2.28 -0.37
C PHE A 80 16.94 -1.20 0.45
N ILE A 81 16.16 -0.54 1.31
CA ILE A 81 16.69 0.45 2.25
C ILE A 81 17.35 -0.27 3.44
N LYS A 82 18.60 0.12 3.73
CA LYS A 82 19.32 -0.37 4.91
C LYS A 82 18.58 0.06 6.17
N GLN A 83 18.22 -0.92 6.99
CA GLN A 83 17.53 -0.69 8.25
C GLN A 83 18.37 0.21 9.18
N PRO A 84 17.77 1.24 9.81
CA PRO A 84 18.49 2.08 10.74
C PRO A 84 18.88 1.28 12.00
N HIS A 85 19.95 1.72 12.66
CA HIS A 85 20.35 1.17 13.95
C HIS A 85 19.19 1.26 14.96
N ARG A 86 19.10 0.27 15.85
CA ARG A 86 18.00 0.18 16.84
C ARG A 86 17.84 1.46 17.66
N ASN A 87 18.95 2.10 18.03
CA ASN A 87 18.97 3.33 18.83
C ASN A 87 18.46 4.56 18.07
N SER A 88 18.36 4.50 16.74
CA SER A 88 17.82 5.58 15.89
C SER A 88 16.33 5.41 15.59
N ARG A 89 15.68 4.35 16.11
CA ARG A 89 14.26 4.07 15.89
C ARG A 89 13.42 4.73 16.98
N ALA A 90 12.15 5.00 16.68
CA ALA A 90 11.21 5.50 17.67
C ALA A 90 11.06 4.48 18.82
N GLY A 91 11.15 4.96 20.06
CA GLY A 91 10.80 4.19 21.26
C GLY A 91 9.29 4.14 21.46
N TYR A 92 8.88 3.51 22.57
CA TYR A 92 7.46 3.41 22.91
C TYR A 92 6.82 4.79 23.09
N ASN A 93 7.46 5.69 23.83
CA ASN A 93 6.90 7.00 24.15
C ASN A 93 6.76 7.88 22.92
N GLU A 94 7.76 7.90 22.03
CA GLU A 94 7.70 8.66 20.78
C GLU A 94 6.58 8.16 19.87
N LEU A 95 6.47 6.83 19.71
CA LEU A 95 5.41 6.21 18.91
C LEU A 95 4.03 6.45 19.54
N TYR A 96 3.89 6.26 20.85
CA TYR A 96 2.63 6.48 21.58
C TYR A 96 2.17 7.93 21.43
N ASN A 97 3.05 8.89 21.70
CA ASN A 97 2.76 10.32 21.58
C ASN A 97 2.33 10.70 20.15
N LEU A 98 2.96 10.12 19.12
CA LEU A 98 2.52 10.30 17.74
C LEU A 98 1.12 9.74 17.52
N LEU A 99 0.85 8.51 17.95
CA LEU A 99 -0.44 7.84 17.72
C LEU A 99 -1.60 8.54 18.43
N VAL A 100 -1.41 9.02 19.66
CA VAL A 100 -2.47 9.72 20.41
C VAL A 100 -2.68 11.17 19.96
N SER A 101 -1.63 11.83 19.46
CA SER A 101 -1.73 13.23 18.98
C SER A 101 -2.20 13.33 17.53
N ARG A 102 -2.07 12.25 16.74
CA ARG A 102 -2.52 12.22 15.34
C ARG A 102 -4.04 12.35 15.24
N ARG A 103 -4.51 13.48 14.69
CA ARG A 103 -5.92 13.73 14.37
C ARG A 103 -6.12 13.89 12.87
N SER A 104 -7.34 13.60 12.39
CA SER A 104 -7.76 13.98 11.04
C SER A 104 -7.88 15.50 10.97
N ILE A 105 -6.91 16.15 10.33
CA ILE A 105 -6.94 17.57 10.03
C ILE A 105 -7.92 17.81 8.88
N ARG A 106 -8.82 18.78 9.03
CA ARG A 106 -9.89 19.08 8.06
C ARG A 106 -9.88 20.51 7.55
N ASP A 107 -9.07 21.37 8.16
CA ASP A 107 -8.89 22.76 7.75
C ASP A 107 -7.40 22.98 7.43
N PHE A 108 -7.12 23.40 6.20
CA PHE A 108 -5.77 23.59 5.70
C PHE A 108 -5.51 25.06 5.38
N LYS A 109 -4.25 25.48 5.57
CA LYS A 109 -3.81 26.81 5.13
C LYS A 109 -3.78 26.86 3.61
N ASN A 110 -4.15 27.99 3.01
CA ASN A 110 -3.99 28.23 1.58
C ASN A 110 -2.51 28.51 1.22
N LYS A 111 -1.64 27.50 1.41
CA LYS A 111 -0.21 27.57 1.14
C LYS A 111 0.20 26.34 0.31
N PRO A 112 0.92 26.53 -0.83
CA PRO A 112 1.44 25.40 -1.60
C PRO A 112 2.49 24.63 -0.79
N ILE A 113 2.62 23.34 -1.08
CA ILE A 113 3.61 22.45 -0.46
C ILE A 113 4.83 22.34 -1.37
N GLU A 114 6.02 22.44 -0.78
CA GLU A 114 7.29 22.29 -1.48
C GLU A 114 7.48 20.85 -1.96
N GLN A 115 8.09 20.69 -3.14
CA GLN A 115 8.29 19.38 -3.75
C GLN A 115 9.11 18.44 -2.85
N GLU A 116 10.13 18.97 -2.17
CA GLU A 116 10.96 18.18 -1.24
C GLU A 116 10.12 17.53 -0.12
N LEU A 117 9.10 18.23 0.39
CA LEU A 117 8.24 17.67 1.43
C LEU A 117 7.31 16.58 0.86
N VAL A 118 6.82 16.76 -0.36
CA VAL A 118 6.07 15.71 -1.07
C VAL A 118 6.93 14.47 -1.25
N ASP A 119 8.17 14.62 -1.68
CA ASP A 119 9.09 13.50 -1.90
C ASP A 119 9.40 12.77 -0.59
N LYS A 120 9.59 13.49 0.52
CA LYS A 120 9.75 12.88 1.85
C LYS A 120 8.55 12.03 2.25
N ILE A 121 7.33 12.50 1.97
CA ILE A 121 6.10 11.73 2.25
C ILE A 121 6.03 10.48 1.38
N LEU A 122 6.28 10.61 0.07
CA LEU A 122 6.24 9.49 -0.88
C LEU A 122 7.30 8.43 -0.55
N ASN A 123 8.53 8.86 -0.25
CA ASN A 123 9.63 7.98 0.13
C ASN A 123 9.34 7.25 1.44
N ALA A 124 8.70 7.90 2.42
CA ALA A 124 8.29 7.21 3.65
C ALA A 124 7.15 6.22 3.37
N ALA A 125 6.15 6.60 2.57
CA ALA A 125 5.01 5.76 2.25
C ALA A 125 5.39 4.50 1.46
N SER A 126 6.37 4.59 0.56
CA SER A 126 6.85 3.44 -0.23
C SER A 126 7.53 2.36 0.60
N THR A 127 7.92 2.66 1.85
CA THR A 127 8.52 1.67 2.77
C THR A 127 7.50 0.77 3.47
N ALA A 128 6.20 0.98 3.24
CA ALA A 128 5.15 0.19 3.87
C ALA A 128 5.31 -1.31 3.56
N PRO A 129 5.18 -2.21 4.55
CA PRO A 129 5.33 -3.64 4.33
C PRO A 129 4.21 -4.17 3.43
N MET A 130 4.58 -5.10 2.54
CA MET A 130 3.63 -5.81 1.68
C MET A 130 3.56 -7.29 2.08
N GLY A 131 2.35 -7.86 2.07
CA GLY A 131 2.17 -9.29 2.32
C GLY A 131 2.68 -10.15 1.17
N ILE A 132 2.19 -9.89 -0.05
CA ILE A 132 2.57 -10.63 -1.27
C ILE A 132 2.83 -9.61 -2.39
N PRO A 133 4.09 -9.27 -2.68
CA PRO A 133 4.41 -8.38 -3.79
C PRO A 133 4.33 -9.03 -5.19
N PRO A 134 4.22 -8.20 -6.24
CA PRO A 134 4.02 -6.75 -6.17
C PRO A 134 2.54 -6.40 -5.91
N SER A 135 2.28 -5.31 -5.18
CA SER A 135 0.93 -4.77 -5.04
C SER A 135 0.64 -3.75 -6.15
N ASP A 136 -0.62 -3.68 -6.61
CA ASP A 136 -1.10 -2.66 -7.56
C ASP A 136 -1.36 -1.31 -6.91
N THR A 137 -0.46 -0.87 -6.04
CA THR A 137 -0.63 0.39 -5.33
C THR A 137 0.18 1.47 -6.04
N GLY A 138 -0.50 2.50 -6.52
CA GLY A 138 0.10 3.70 -7.11
C GLY A 138 -0.29 4.94 -6.33
N VAL A 139 0.53 5.98 -6.41
CA VAL A 139 0.23 7.28 -5.80
C VAL A 139 0.16 8.33 -6.91
N LEU A 140 -0.93 9.10 -6.93
CA LEU A 140 -1.12 10.26 -7.79
C LEU A 140 -1.12 11.52 -6.93
N VAL A 141 -0.29 12.50 -7.28
CA VAL A 141 -0.17 13.77 -6.54
C VAL A 141 -0.80 14.91 -7.34
N PHE A 142 -1.85 15.51 -6.78
CA PHE A 142 -2.44 16.75 -7.28
C PHE A 142 -1.77 17.94 -6.60
N LYS A 143 -1.22 18.88 -7.38
CA LYS A 143 -0.46 20.04 -6.85
C LYS A 143 -1.29 21.32 -6.78
N ASP A 144 -2.33 21.41 -7.59
CA ASP A 144 -3.12 22.63 -7.76
C ASP A 144 -4.60 22.39 -7.45
N LYS A 145 -5.30 23.47 -7.10
CA LYS A 145 -6.71 23.40 -6.70
C LYS A 145 -7.65 23.05 -7.85
N LEU A 146 -7.27 23.35 -9.10
CA LEU A 146 -8.12 23.07 -10.26
C LEU A 146 -8.14 21.56 -10.54
N SER A 147 -6.99 20.89 -10.49
CA SER A 147 -6.91 19.45 -10.67
C SER A 147 -7.62 18.69 -9.53
N ILE A 148 -7.49 19.13 -8.27
CA ILE A 148 -8.25 18.59 -7.13
C ILE A 148 -9.76 18.75 -7.36
N ARG A 149 -10.20 19.93 -7.80
CA ARG A 149 -11.61 20.21 -8.10
C ARG A 149 -12.12 19.32 -9.23
N SER A 150 -11.36 19.21 -10.33
CA SER A 150 -11.72 18.34 -11.45
C SER A 150 -11.89 16.90 -10.98
N PHE A 151 -10.93 16.37 -10.23
CA PHE A 151 -11.00 15.03 -9.66
C PHE A 151 -12.22 14.87 -8.74
N SER A 152 -12.53 15.88 -7.91
CA SER A 152 -13.71 15.86 -7.04
C SER A 152 -15.00 15.70 -7.86
N PHE A 153 -15.13 16.42 -8.96
CA PHE A 153 -16.32 16.38 -9.82
C PHE A 153 -16.40 15.08 -10.61
N ASP A 154 -15.28 14.58 -11.13
CA ASP A 154 -15.21 13.27 -11.78
C ASP A 154 -15.65 12.15 -10.82
N PHE A 155 -15.18 12.18 -9.58
CA PHE A 155 -15.58 11.22 -8.56
C PHE A 155 -17.08 11.31 -8.22
N ILE A 156 -17.63 12.52 -8.09
CA ILE A 156 -19.07 12.71 -7.86
C ILE A 156 -19.90 12.17 -9.05
N ASN A 157 -19.42 12.36 -10.27
CA ASN A 157 -20.05 11.79 -11.47
C ASN A 157 -20.06 10.26 -11.44
N GLU A 158 -18.99 9.61 -10.99
CA GLU A 158 -18.96 8.15 -10.80
C GLU A 158 -19.92 7.69 -9.68
N LEU A 159 -19.96 8.39 -8.54
CA LEU A 159 -20.92 8.10 -7.47
C LEU A 159 -22.38 8.22 -7.96
N LYS A 160 -22.67 9.20 -8.82
CA LYS A 160 -23.99 9.36 -9.43
C LYS A 160 -24.38 8.18 -10.32
N LYS A 161 -23.44 7.58 -11.05
CA LYS A 161 -23.70 6.35 -11.82
C LYS A 161 -24.08 5.20 -10.88
N MET A 162 -23.38 5.05 -9.76
CA MET A 162 -23.67 4.03 -8.75
C MET A 162 -25.03 4.23 -8.07
N LYS A 163 -25.49 5.48 -7.86
CA LYS A 163 -26.80 5.78 -7.26
C LYS A 163 -27.97 5.11 -7.99
N LYS A 164 -27.88 4.91 -9.31
CA LYS A 164 -28.91 4.18 -10.07
C LYS A 164 -29.06 2.73 -9.60
N PHE A 165 -27.95 2.11 -9.21
CA PHE A 165 -27.90 0.73 -8.71
C PHE A 165 -28.49 0.60 -7.30
N PHE A 166 -28.46 1.67 -6.51
CA PHE A 166 -29.02 1.71 -5.16
C PHE A 166 -30.35 2.47 -5.09
N SER A 167 -31.14 2.46 -6.17
CA SER A 167 -32.48 3.08 -6.12
C SER A 167 -33.33 2.46 -5.00
N PRO A 168 -34.31 3.18 -4.43
CA PRO A 168 -35.15 2.66 -3.34
C PRO A 168 -35.84 1.33 -3.69
N PHE A 169 -36.22 1.16 -4.94
CA PHE A 169 -36.79 -0.09 -5.46
C PHE A 169 -35.76 -1.23 -5.45
N ILE A 170 -34.58 -1.03 -6.04
CA ILE A 170 -33.53 -2.06 -6.07
C ILE A 170 -33.08 -2.40 -4.65
N LEU A 171 -32.93 -1.41 -3.76
CA LEU A 171 -32.61 -1.67 -2.36
C LEU A 171 -33.70 -2.47 -1.64
N ALA A 172 -34.99 -2.22 -1.92
CA ALA A 172 -36.07 -3.01 -1.34
C ALA A 172 -36.02 -4.47 -1.81
N VAL A 173 -35.68 -4.69 -3.09
CA VAL A 173 -35.48 -6.04 -3.67
C VAL A 173 -34.25 -6.72 -3.07
N LEU A 174 -33.13 -6.00 -2.88
CA LEU A 174 -31.90 -6.55 -2.32
C LEU A 174 -31.94 -6.74 -0.80
N LYS A 175 -32.91 -6.13 -0.11
CA LYS A 175 -33.05 -6.18 1.36
C LYS A 175 -32.96 -7.59 1.97
N PRO A 176 -33.56 -8.66 1.40
CA PRO A 176 -33.44 -10.01 1.95
C PRO A 176 -32.03 -10.61 1.87
N PHE A 177 -31.19 -10.12 0.96
CA PHE A 177 -29.83 -10.60 0.72
C PHE A 177 -28.76 -9.76 1.42
N LEU A 178 -29.11 -8.55 1.86
CA LEU A 178 -28.21 -7.64 2.55
C LEU A 178 -28.29 -7.83 4.07
N ARG A 179 -27.16 -7.62 4.76
CA ARG A 179 -27.19 -7.48 6.21
C ARG A 179 -27.96 -6.20 6.56
N LYS A 180 -28.67 -6.23 7.69
CA LYS A 180 -29.44 -5.07 8.16
C LYS A 180 -28.59 -3.78 8.24
N ALA A 181 -27.36 -3.89 8.71
CA ALA A 181 -26.44 -2.75 8.80
C ALA A 181 -26.10 -2.15 7.42
N ASP A 182 -25.84 -3.00 6.43
CA ASP A 182 -25.50 -2.57 5.07
C ASP A 182 -26.69 -1.90 4.39
N TYR A 183 -27.89 -2.47 4.53
CA TYR A 183 -29.13 -1.88 4.03
C TYR A 183 -29.40 -0.49 4.64
N GLU A 184 -29.28 -0.35 5.96
CA GLU A 184 -29.47 0.93 6.64
C GLU A 184 -28.39 1.94 6.22
N LEU A 185 -27.11 1.56 6.16
CA LEU A 185 -26.02 2.43 5.68
C LEU A 185 -26.31 2.97 4.27
N SER A 186 -26.73 2.10 3.35
CA SER A 186 -27.07 2.49 1.99
C SER A 186 -28.22 3.49 1.95
N LYS A 187 -29.29 3.21 2.71
CA LYS A 187 -30.52 4.01 2.72
C LYS A 187 -30.37 5.34 3.45
N SER A 188 -29.77 5.33 4.65
CA SER A 188 -29.76 6.46 5.56
C SER A 188 -28.56 7.39 5.39
N PHE A 189 -27.47 6.90 4.80
CA PHE A 189 -26.23 7.67 4.66
C PHE A 189 -25.79 7.80 3.20
N LEU A 190 -25.56 6.70 2.50
CA LEU A 190 -24.94 6.76 1.16
C LEU A 190 -25.81 7.50 0.14
N ILE A 191 -27.10 7.14 0.00
CA ILE A 191 -27.98 7.82 -0.96
C ILE A 191 -28.14 9.32 -0.66
N PRO A 192 -28.47 9.74 0.58
CA PRO A 192 -28.50 11.16 0.93
C PRO A 192 -27.18 11.88 0.65
N LEU A 193 -26.04 11.25 0.93
CA LEU A 193 -24.72 11.81 0.68
C LEU A 193 -24.47 12.05 -0.81
N VAL A 194 -24.77 11.06 -1.68
CA VAL A 194 -24.64 11.24 -3.13
C VAL A 194 -25.56 12.36 -3.64
N ASN A 195 -26.80 12.43 -3.14
CA ASN A 195 -27.73 13.52 -3.49
C ASN A 195 -27.18 14.90 -3.09
N PHE A 196 -26.59 15.01 -1.90
CA PHE A 196 -25.97 16.23 -1.41
C PHE A 196 -24.83 16.67 -2.33
N PHE A 197 -23.91 15.77 -2.66
CA PHE A 197 -22.79 16.09 -3.55
C PHE A 197 -23.23 16.42 -4.98
N GLU A 198 -24.24 15.72 -5.51
CA GLU A 198 -24.82 16.01 -6.82
C GLU A 198 -25.39 17.45 -6.86
N LYS A 199 -26.13 17.85 -5.82
CA LYS A 199 -26.66 19.21 -5.71
C LYS A 199 -25.55 20.25 -5.55
N ALA A 200 -24.58 19.99 -4.68
CA ALA A 200 -23.45 20.90 -4.45
C ALA A 200 -22.64 21.13 -5.73
N MET A 201 -22.36 20.07 -6.48
CA MET A 201 -21.66 20.15 -7.78
C MET A 201 -22.46 20.98 -8.80
N ALA A 202 -23.78 20.84 -8.85
CA ALA A 202 -24.64 21.66 -9.73
C ALA A 202 -24.64 23.16 -9.37
N GLU A 203 -24.35 23.50 -8.11
CA GLU A 203 -24.15 24.86 -7.62
C GLU A 203 -22.69 25.32 -7.68
N ASP A 204 -21.81 24.56 -8.35
CA ASP A 204 -20.36 24.84 -8.45
C ASP A 204 -19.64 24.88 -7.08
N LYS A 205 -20.15 24.16 -6.08
CA LYS A 205 -19.58 24.03 -4.73
C LYS A 205 -18.88 22.69 -4.56
N ASN A 206 -17.64 22.71 -4.05
CA ASN A 206 -16.88 21.50 -3.73
C ASN A 206 -16.78 21.31 -2.21
N TYR A 207 -17.28 20.18 -1.70
CA TYR A 207 -17.18 19.79 -0.29
C TYR A 207 -16.38 18.50 -0.07
N LEU A 208 -15.91 17.85 -1.15
CA LEU A 208 -15.30 16.52 -1.06
C LEU A 208 -13.79 16.59 -0.77
N PHE A 209 -13.12 17.66 -1.20
CA PHE A 209 -11.69 17.91 -0.94
C PHE A 209 -11.46 19.44 -0.89
N ILE A 210 -11.65 20.04 0.30
CA ILE A 210 -11.64 21.50 0.56
C ILE A 210 -10.25 21.98 0.98
#